data_AF-A0A2E3EH07-F1
#
_entry.id   AF-A0A2E3EH07-F1
#
_cell.length_a   1.000
_cell.length_b   1.000
_cell.length_c   1.000
_cell.angle_alpha   90.00
_cell.angle_beta   90.00
_cell.angle_gamma   90.00
#
_symmetry.space_group_name_H-M   'P 1'
#
loop_
_entity.id
_entity.type
_entity.pdbx_description
1 polymer ?
#
loop_
_entity_poly.entity_id
_entity_poly.type
_entity_poly.pdbx_seq_one_letter_code
_entity_poly.pdbx_strand_id
1 'polypeptide(L)'
;MGEGYERLWAWFGLSRASWLTMPRVLMHQMPDDWQERMAKLCEEWDETWDSSEMPNPIVNAQSDGKFAKWPKWLLNYRHPDKEQIGKLRKEQE
;
A
#
# COMPACT_ATOMS: atom_id res chain seq x y z
N MET A 1 25.25 -4.57 2.91
CA MET A 1 23.84 -4.86 3.20
C MET A 1 23.34 -5.90 2.20
N GLY A 2 22.29 -6.66 2.52
CA GLY A 2 21.79 -7.74 1.65
C GLY A 2 20.86 -7.25 0.55
N GLU A 3 20.57 -8.10 -0.45
CA GLU A 3 19.69 -7.77 -1.58
C GLU A 3 18.30 -7.30 -1.12
N GLY A 4 17.73 -7.93 -0.08
CA GLY A 4 16.43 -7.55 0.46
C GLY A 4 16.39 -6.11 0.99
N TYR A 5 17.49 -5.63 1.58
CA TYR A 5 17.60 -4.26 2.06
C TYR A 5 17.50 -3.27 0.88
N GLU A 6 18.27 -3.49 -0.19
CA GLU A 6 18.28 -2.61 -1.36
C GLU A 6 16.92 -2.61 -2.08
N ARG A 7 16.29 -3.79 -2.19
CA ARG A 7 14.97 -3.92 -2.83
C ARG A 7 13.86 -3.23 -2.03
N LEU A 8 13.89 -3.33 -0.70
CA LEU A 8 12.95 -2.61 0.16
C LEU A 8 13.19 -1.11 0.07
N TRP A 9 14.46 -0.67 0.05
CA TRP A 9 14.81 0.74 -0.10
C TRP A 9 14.32 1.33 -1.41
N ALA A 10 14.49 0.61 -2.52
CA ALA A 10 13.96 1.01 -3.82
C ALA A 10 12.43 1.17 -3.84
N TRP A 11 11.71 0.41 -3.02
CA TRP A 11 10.24 0.49 -2.90
C TRP A 11 9.75 1.79 -2.25
N PHE A 12 10.51 2.37 -1.33
CA PHE A 12 10.25 3.73 -0.81
C PHE A 12 10.54 4.81 -1.88
N GLY A 13 11.17 4.43 -2.99
CA GLY A 13 11.53 5.30 -4.10
C GLY A 13 12.82 6.09 -3.85
N LEU A 14 13.16 6.97 -4.78
CA LEU A 14 14.30 7.90 -4.64
C LEU A 14 13.97 9.12 -3.75
N SER A 15 12.74 9.21 -3.26
CA SER A 15 12.31 10.26 -2.34
C SER A 15 12.63 9.86 -0.90
N ARG A 16 12.78 10.84 0.00
CA ARG A 16 12.92 10.59 1.45
C ARG A 16 11.56 10.26 2.09
N ALA A 17 10.80 9.35 1.49
CA ALA A 17 9.51 8.95 2.02
C ALA A 17 9.71 8.22 3.36
N SER A 18 9.06 8.71 4.42
CA SER A 18 9.06 8.05 5.72
C SER A 18 8.03 6.93 5.83
N TRP A 19 7.14 6.80 4.84
CA TRP A 19 6.00 5.89 4.86
C TRP A 19 5.84 5.17 3.52
N LEU A 20 5.52 3.89 3.58
CA LEU A 20 4.99 3.13 2.46
C LEU A 20 3.46 3.10 2.59
N THR A 21 2.74 3.49 1.54
CA THR A 21 1.27 3.53 1.56
C THR A 21 0.69 2.78 0.37
N MET A 22 -0.10 1.74 0.64
CA MET A 22 -0.79 0.95 -0.37
C MET A 22 -2.30 0.96 -0.12
N PRO A 23 -3.16 1.24 -1.11
CA PRO A 23 -4.60 1.20 -0.92
C PRO A 23 -5.09 -0.21 -0.62
N ARG A 24 -5.79 -0.39 0.52
CA ARG A 24 -6.38 -1.67 0.92
C ARG A 24 -7.22 -2.32 -0.17
N VAL A 25 -8.00 -1.51 -0.90
CA VAL A 25 -8.85 -2.00 -2.00
C VAL A 25 -8.03 -2.71 -3.08
N LEU A 26 -6.78 -2.31 -3.34
CA LEU A 26 -5.92 -2.96 -4.32
C LEU A 26 -5.20 -4.18 -3.74
N MET A 27 -4.79 -4.12 -2.47
CA MET A 27 -4.17 -5.25 -1.77
C MET A 27 -5.11 -6.47 -1.74
N HIS A 28 -6.40 -6.25 -1.48
CA HIS A 28 -7.42 -7.30 -1.50
C HIS A 28 -7.74 -7.86 -2.92
N GLN A 29 -7.16 -7.29 -3.98
CA GLN A 29 -7.31 -7.78 -5.36
C GLN A 29 -6.04 -8.47 -5.88
N MET A 30 -5.00 -8.54 -5.04
CA MET A 30 -3.81 -9.33 -5.35
C MET A 30 -4.19 -10.83 -5.43
N PRO A 31 -3.42 -11.64 -6.17
CA PRO A 31 -3.52 -13.10 -6.09
C PRO A 31 -3.45 -13.60 -4.64
N ASP A 32 -4.11 -14.71 -4.34
CA ASP A 32 -4.22 -15.25 -2.98
C ASP A 32 -2.83 -15.54 -2.36
N ASP A 33 -1.90 -16.08 -3.15
CA ASP A 33 -0.52 -16.35 -2.70
C ASP A 33 0.27 -15.07 -2.37
N TRP A 34 -0.10 -13.92 -2.96
CA TRP A 34 0.50 -12.62 -2.61
C TRP A 34 -0.10 -12.11 -1.31
N GLN A 35 -1.41 -12.24 -1.15
CA GLN A 35 -2.11 -11.87 0.08
C GLN A 35 -1.59 -12.67 1.27
N GLU A 36 -1.41 -13.98 1.12
CA GLU A 36 -0.85 -14.84 2.18
C GLU A 36 0.56 -14.41 2.57
N ARG A 37 1.45 -14.20 1.58
CA ARG A 37 2.83 -13.76 1.86
C ARG A 37 2.89 -12.38 2.50
N MET A 38 2.04 -11.46 2.06
CA MET A 38 1.95 -10.12 2.65
C MET A 38 1.40 -10.18 4.09
N ALA A 39 0.38 -11.00 4.34
CA ALA A 39 -0.20 -11.17 5.68
C ALA A 39 0.87 -11.68 6.67
N LYS A 40 1.64 -12.71 6.30
CA LYS A 40 2.75 -13.22 7.14
C LYS A 40 3.77 -12.13 7.48
N LEU A 41 4.16 -11.31 6.50
CA LEU A 41 5.09 -10.20 6.75
C LEU A 41 4.50 -9.13 7.68
N CYS A 42 3.20 -8.84 7.56
CA CYS A 42 2.51 -7.91 8.48
C CYS A 42 2.43 -8.47 9.89
N GLU A 43 2.13 -9.76 10.04
CA GLU A 43 2.09 -10.45 11.33
C GLU A 43 3.48 -10.47 11.99
N GLU A 44 4.53 -10.85 11.26
CA GLU A 44 5.92 -10.78 11.75
C GLU A 44 6.31 -9.36 12.19
N TRP A 45 5.83 -8.34 11.46
CA TRP A 45 6.07 -6.93 11.81
C TRP A 45 5.34 -6.53 13.09
N ASP A 46 4.05 -6.88 13.24
CA ASP A 46 3.25 -6.60 14.44
C ASP A 46 3.80 -7.35 15.67
N GLU A 47 4.37 -8.54 15.49
CA GLU A 47 5.05 -9.29 16.56
C GLU A 47 6.39 -8.67 16.96
N THR A 48 7.08 -8.00 16.03
CA THR A 48 8.41 -7.42 16.25
C THR A 48 8.34 -6.04 16.91
N TRP A 49 7.34 -5.22 16.57
CA TRP A 49 7.27 -3.82 16.96
C TRP A 49 6.01 -3.51 17.77
N ASP A 50 6.17 -2.87 18.92
CA ASP A 50 5.03 -2.32 19.67
C ASP A 50 4.50 -1.06 18.98
N SER A 51 3.46 -1.25 18.16
CA SER A 51 2.81 -0.17 17.42
C SER A 51 1.90 0.71 18.29
N SER A 52 1.65 0.35 19.54
CA SER A 52 0.70 1.06 20.41
C SER A 52 1.16 2.45 20.82
N GLU A 53 2.47 2.70 20.81
CA GLU A 53 3.05 4.01 21.10
C GLU A 53 3.06 4.96 19.89
N MET A 54 2.70 4.47 18.70
CA MET A 54 2.69 5.29 17.50
C MET A 54 1.42 6.15 17.40
N PRO A 55 1.53 7.42 16.97
CA PRO A 55 0.37 8.22 16.61
C PRO A 55 -0.41 7.60 15.44
N ASN A 56 -1.73 7.81 15.43
CA ASN A 56 -2.56 7.40 14.30
C ASN A 56 -2.16 8.14 13.02
N PRO A 57 -1.83 7.44 11.92
CA PRO A 57 -1.47 8.07 10.66
C PRO A 57 -2.70 8.65 9.95
N ILE A 58 -2.53 9.82 9.31
CA ILE A 58 -3.53 10.42 8.42
C ILE A 58 -2.98 10.43 7.00
N VAL A 59 -3.69 9.77 6.08
CA VAL A 59 -3.30 9.66 4.68
C VAL A 59 -4.13 10.62 3.82
N ASN A 60 -3.50 11.70 3.35
CA ASN A 60 -4.13 12.70 2.48
C ASN A 60 -3.77 12.50 1.01
N ALA A 61 -4.71 12.77 0.12
CA ALA A 61 -4.43 12.78 -1.32
C ALA A 61 -3.80 14.11 -1.73
N GLN A 62 -2.85 14.05 -2.67
CA GLN A 62 -2.32 15.23 -3.34
C GLN A 62 -2.36 15.01 -4.86
N SER A 63 -2.75 16.05 -5.60
CA SER A 63 -2.64 16.12 -7.06
C SER A 63 -2.14 17.49 -7.43
N ASP A 64 -1.18 17.57 -8.35
CA ASP A 64 -0.58 18.83 -8.82
C ASP A 64 -0.09 19.75 -7.68
N GLY A 65 0.54 19.13 -6.67
CA GLY A 65 1.09 19.84 -5.50
C GLY A 65 0.03 20.35 -4.51
N LYS A 66 -1.27 20.10 -4.73
CA LYS A 66 -2.36 20.56 -3.87
C LYS A 66 -3.11 19.40 -3.23
N PHE A 67 -3.64 19.63 -2.03
CA PHE A 67 -4.52 18.66 -1.39
C PHE A 67 -5.74 18.39 -2.28
N ALA A 68 -6.06 17.11 -2.44
CA ALA A 68 -7.14 16.62 -3.26
C ALA A 68 -8.03 15.68 -2.46
N LYS A 69 -9.20 15.35 -3.02
CA LYS A 69 -10.05 14.29 -2.49
C LYS A 69 -9.62 12.95 -3.07
N TRP A 70 -9.59 11.92 -2.23
CA TRP A 70 -9.47 10.55 -2.72
C TRP A 70 -10.66 10.20 -3.63
N PRO A 71 -10.43 9.47 -4.74
CA PRO A 71 -11.52 8.86 -5.50
C PRO A 71 -12.36 7.95 -4.58
N LYS A 72 -13.70 8.08 -4.65
CA LYS A 72 -14.60 7.33 -3.77
C LYS A 72 -14.39 5.82 -3.85
N TRP A 73 -14.16 5.31 -5.06
CA TRP A 73 -13.92 3.89 -5.30
C TRP A 73 -12.67 3.37 -4.58
N LEU A 74 -11.65 4.21 -4.41
CA LEU A 74 -10.38 3.84 -3.78
C LEU A 74 -10.55 3.63 -2.26
N LEU A 75 -11.46 4.39 -1.64
CA LEU A 75 -11.77 4.28 -0.22
C LEU A 75 -12.80 3.18 0.09
N ASN A 76 -13.61 2.77 -0.89
CA ASN A 76 -14.68 1.79 -0.71
C ASN A 76 -14.19 0.34 -0.85
N TYR A 77 -13.32 -0.09 0.05
CA TYR A 77 -12.76 -1.45 0.03
C TYR A 77 -13.80 -2.56 0.29
N ARG A 78 -14.94 -2.23 0.91
CA ARG A 78 -16.03 -3.20 1.20
C ARG A 78 -16.84 -3.55 -0.05
N HIS A 79 -16.94 -2.63 -0.99
CA HIS A 79 -17.63 -2.80 -2.27
C HIS A 79 -16.71 -2.31 -3.39
N PRO A 80 -15.68 -3.11 -3.75
CA PRO A 80 -14.66 -2.70 -4.71
C PRO A 80 -15.25 -2.48 -6.10
N ASP A 81 -14.90 -1.36 -6.72
CA ASP A 81 -15.27 -1.04 -8.11
C ASP A 81 -14.35 -1.80 -9.07
N LYS A 82 -14.84 -2.93 -9.58
CA LYS A 82 -14.07 -3.83 -10.46
C LYS A 82 -13.65 -3.15 -11.78
N GLU A 83 -14.44 -2.20 -12.28
CA GLU A 83 -14.14 -1.52 -13.53
C GLU A 83 -12.95 -0.57 -13.35
N GLN A 84 -12.97 0.24 -12.29
CA GLN A 84 -11.86 1.15 -11.97
C GLN A 84 -10.57 0.39 -11.66
N ILE A 85 -10.68 -0.72 -10.93
CA ILE A 85 -9.53 -1.58 -10.61
C ILE A 85 -8.96 -2.22 -11.88
N GLY A 86 -9.81 -2.66 -12.81
CA GLY A 86 -9.40 -3.21 -14.10
C GLY A 86 -8.57 -2.23 -14.92
N LYS A 87 -8.94 -0.95 -14.94
CA LYS A 87 -8.21 0.12 -15.65
C LYS A 87 -6.80 0.38 -15.11
N LEU A 88 -6.53 0.00 -13.87
CA LEU A 88 -5.22 0.19 -13.22
C LEU A 88 -4.28 -1.00 -13.36
N ARG A 89 -4.78 -2.15 -13.82
CA ARG A 89 -3.92 -3.28 -14.12
C ARG A 89 -3.02 -2.88 -15.28
N LYS A 90 -1.71 -2.92 -15.07
CA LYS A 90 -0.76 -2.83 -16.18
C LYS A 90 -1.06 -3.96 -17.15
N GLU A 91 -1.13 -3.66 -18.44
CA GLU A 91 -1.12 -4.69 -19.48
C GLU A 91 0.12 -5.54 -19.22
N GLN A 92 -0.07 -6.85 -19.11
CA GLN A 92 1.05 -7.77 -19.05
C GLN A 92 1.52 -7.97 -20.49
N GLU A 93 2.65 -7.35 -20.85
CA GLU A 93 3.45 -7.72 -22.03
C GLU A 93 4.13 -9.06 -21.82
#